data_AF-A0A519T4N5-F1
#
_entry.id   AF-A0A519T4N5-F1
#
_cell.length_a   1.000
_cell.length_b   1.000
_cell.length_c   1.000
_cell.angle_alpha   90.00
_cell.angle_beta   90.00
_cell.angle_gamma   90.00
#
_symmetry.space_group_name_H-M   'P 1'
#
loop_
_entity.id
_entity.type
_entity.pdbx_description
1 polymer ?
#
loop_
_entity_poly.entity_id
_entity_poly.type
_entity_poly.pdbx_seq_one_letter_code
_entity_poly.pdbx_strand_id
1 'polypeptide(L)'
;MTQQYTAGWQVTSTIRDLGKRLLVLLGLLLSLSAHAQSGPYGNEWIAAGQPYYKIKVWRDGIYRLDYNYLRSLNAAGVAPTQFQLWRRGKEVAMYQAGNQATLDATSYLEFYGQRN
;
A
#
# COMPACT_ATOMS: atom_id res chain seq x y z
N MET A 1 72.08 23.91 -32.59
CA MET A 1 71.53 22.64 -32.09
C MET A 1 70.49 22.96 -31.02
N THR A 2 69.22 23.06 -31.41
CA THR A 2 68.10 23.35 -30.50
C THR A 2 67.45 22.02 -30.11
N GLN A 3 67.65 21.61 -28.85
CA GLN A 3 67.06 20.40 -28.27
C GLN A 3 65.56 20.62 -28.03
N GLN A 4 64.72 19.76 -28.62
CA GLN A 4 63.31 19.67 -28.28
C GLN A 4 63.14 18.79 -27.04
N TYR A 5 62.47 19.32 -26.00
CA TYR A 5 61.95 18.54 -24.90
C TYR A 5 60.42 18.67 -24.87
N THR A 6 59.71 17.65 -25.33
CA THR A 6 58.26 17.54 -25.14
C THR A 6 58.02 16.60 -23.97
N ALA A 7 57.89 17.18 -22.78
CA ALA A 7 57.54 16.48 -21.55
C ALA A 7 56.09 15.99 -21.60
N GLY A 8 55.88 14.74 -21.17
CA GLY A 8 54.61 14.03 -21.21
C GLY A 8 53.51 14.71 -20.38
N TRP A 9 52.40 15.04 -21.06
CA TRP A 9 51.16 15.51 -20.44
C TRP A 9 49.97 14.70 -20.96
N GLN A 10 50.00 13.36 -20.87
CA GLN A 10 48.84 12.53 -21.28
C GLN A 10 48.42 11.47 -20.24
N VAL A 11 49.05 11.42 -19.06
CA VAL A 11 48.83 10.31 -18.11
C VAL A 11 47.67 10.57 -17.13
N THR A 12 47.19 11.81 -17.00
CA THR A 12 46.21 12.16 -15.94
C THR A 12 44.74 12.01 -16.36
N SER A 13 44.43 11.92 -17.67
CA SER A 13 43.05 11.78 -18.15
C SER A 13 42.49 10.36 -17.98
N THR A 14 43.33 9.35 -18.21
CA THR A 14 42.94 7.93 -18.23
C THR A 14 42.45 7.42 -16.87
N ILE A 15 43.11 7.82 -15.77
CA ILE A 15 42.74 7.43 -14.39
C ILE A 15 41.39 8.05 -13.99
N ARG A 16 41.15 9.31 -14.37
CA ARG A 16 39.90 10.01 -14.08
C ARG A 16 38.72 9.41 -14.85
N ASP A 17 38.94 9.02 -16.10
CA ASP A 17 37.91 8.39 -16.92
C ASP A 17 37.65 6.93 -16.51
N LEU A 18 38.67 6.23 -16.00
CA LEU A 18 38.53 4.91 -15.39
C LEU A 18 37.68 4.98 -14.11
N GLY A 19 37.92 5.98 -13.25
CA GLY A 19 37.11 6.19 -12.04
C GLY A 19 35.64 6.46 -12.36
N LYS A 20 35.35 7.25 -13.40
CA LYS A 20 33.97 7.48 -13.87
C LYS A 20 33.31 6.20 -14.37
N ARG A 21 34.02 5.39 -15.16
CA ARG A 21 33.52 4.09 -15.65
C ARG A 21 33.25 3.13 -14.49
N LEU A 22 34.13 3.11 -13.48
CA LEU A 22 33.95 2.30 -12.28
C LEU A 22 32.72 2.74 -11.46
N LEU A 23 32.50 4.06 -11.30
CA LEU A 23 31.33 4.59 -10.62
C LEU A 23 30.03 4.26 -11.36
N VAL A 24 30.02 4.33 -12.69
CA VAL A 24 28.87 3.92 -13.51
C VAL A 24 28.60 2.43 -13.38
N LEU A 25 29.64 1.59 -13.45
CA LEU A 25 29.54 0.14 -13.25
C LEU A 25 29.01 -0.20 -11.85
N LEU A 26 29.52 0.46 -10.81
CA LEU A 26 29.07 0.28 -9.44
C LEU A 26 27.60 0.68 -9.27
N GLY A 27 27.20 1.83 -9.82
CA GLY A 27 25.80 2.26 -9.82
C GLY A 27 24.88 1.25 -10.55
N LEU A 28 25.34 0.70 -11.67
CA LEU A 28 24.60 -0.32 -12.42
C LEU A 28 24.47 -1.62 -11.61
N LEU A 29 25.55 -2.08 -10.98
CA LEU A 29 25.57 -3.28 -10.14
C LEU A 29 24.66 -3.14 -8.91
N LEU A 30 24.63 -1.98 -8.27
CA LEU A 30 23.75 -1.71 -7.13
C LEU A 30 22.26 -1.68 -7.54
N SER A 31 21.96 -1.23 -8.76
CA SER A 31 20.59 -1.16 -9.27
C SER A 31 19.92 -2.53 -9.48
N LEU A 32 20.70 -3.61 -9.65
CA LEU A 32 20.15 -4.98 -9.78
C LEU A 32 19.49 -5.47 -8.47
N SER A 33 19.86 -4.87 -7.33
CA SER A 33 19.27 -5.19 -6.02
C SER A 33 18.16 -4.22 -5.60
N ALA A 34 17.80 -3.25 -6.46
CA ALA A 34 16.73 -2.31 -6.18
C ALA A 34 15.37 -2.99 -6.42
N HIS A 35 14.70 -3.38 -5.34
CA HIS A 35 13.29 -3.71 -5.38
C HIS A 35 12.48 -2.41 -5.38
N ALA A 36 11.88 -2.05 -6.52
CA ALA A 36 10.80 -1.06 -6.54
C ALA A 36 9.60 -1.60 -5.74
N GLN A 37 8.73 -0.71 -5.24
CA GLN A 37 7.48 -1.06 -4.54
C GLN A 37 6.43 -1.67 -5.49
N SER A 38 6.81 -2.65 -6.30
CA SER A 38 5.92 -3.34 -7.23
C SER A 38 5.63 -4.74 -6.70
N GLY A 39 4.61 -4.80 -5.83
CA GLY A 39 3.87 -6.02 -5.49
C GLY A 39 2.38 -5.66 -5.35
N PRO A 40 1.47 -6.62 -5.12
CA PRO A 40 0.04 -6.35 -4.94
C PRO A 40 -0.30 -5.52 -3.69
N TYR A 41 0.73 -5.13 -2.93
CA TYR A 41 0.66 -4.35 -1.70
C TYR A 41 -0.12 -3.05 -1.89
N GLY A 42 -1.32 -3.00 -1.32
CA GLY A 42 -2.19 -1.82 -1.29
C GLY A 42 -3.55 -1.99 -1.97
N ASN A 43 -3.69 -2.97 -2.87
CA ASN A 43 -4.96 -3.26 -3.56
C ASN A 43 -5.56 -4.62 -3.18
N GLU A 44 -5.02 -5.33 -2.18
CA GLU A 44 -5.51 -6.66 -1.80
C GLU A 44 -6.96 -6.65 -1.30
N TRP A 45 -7.47 -5.49 -0.92
CA TRP A 45 -8.85 -5.29 -0.48
C TRP A 45 -9.86 -5.11 -1.63
N ILE A 46 -9.37 -4.97 -2.87
CA ILE A 46 -10.20 -4.79 -4.07
C ILE A 46 -10.39 -6.14 -4.76
N ALA A 47 -11.62 -6.65 -4.75
CA ALA A 47 -12.08 -7.81 -5.48
C ALA A 47 -13.05 -7.34 -6.58
N ALA A 48 -12.80 -7.76 -7.81
CA ALA A 48 -13.63 -7.38 -8.95
C ALA A 48 -15.08 -7.88 -8.75
N GLY A 49 -16.05 -6.98 -8.91
CA GLY A 49 -17.47 -7.30 -8.77
C GLY A 49 -18.02 -7.28 -7.33
N GLN A 50 -17.17 -7.07 -6.31
CA GLN A 50 -17.62 -6.91 -4.93
C GLN A 50 -18.24 -5.52 -4.70
N PRO A 51 -19.36 -5.39 -3.96
CA PRO A 51 -19.90 -4.09 -3.58
C PRO A 51 -19.07 -3.44 -2.46
N TYR A 52 -18.86 -2.13 -2.55
CA TYR A 52 -18.09 -1.34 -1.58
C TYR A 52 -18.90 -0.14 -1.09
N TYR A 53 -18.82 0.10 0.22
CA TYR A 53 -19.49 1.23 0.87
C TYR A 53 -18.50 2.07 1.64
N LYS A 54 -18.66 3.39 1.58
CA LYS A 54 -17.79 4.34 2.31
C LYS A 54 -18.53 4.91 3.51
N ILE A 55 -17.96 4.66 4.69
CA ILE A 55 -18.46 5.20 5.96
C ILE A 55 -17.60 6.42 6.33
N LYS A 56 -18.25 7.53 6.68
CA LYS A 56 -17.55 8.73 7.17
C LYS A 56 -17.41 8.66 8.69
N VAL A 57 -16.18 8.77 9.17
CA VAL A 57 -15.83 8.82 10.59
C VAL A 57 -15.42 10.25 10.94
N TRP A 58 -16.19 10.90 11.81
CA TRP A 58 -16.02 12.31 12.17
C TRP A 58 -15.21 12.54 13.44
N ARG A 59 -15.21 11.55 14.35
CA ARG A 59 -14.53 11.58 15.64
C ARG A 59 -13.93 10.21 15.90
N ASP A 60 -12.91 10.15 16.73
CA ASP A 60 -12.36 8.88 17.18
C ASP A 60 -13.36 8.22 18.15
N GLY A 61 -13.60 6.91 18.01
CA GLY A 61 -14.50 6.20 18.90
C GLY A 61 -15.07 4.90 18.32
N ILE A 62 -15.94 4.25 19.08
CA ILE A 62 -16.66 3.05 18.62
C ILE A 62 -17.89 3.48 17.81
N TYR A 63 -18.00 2.92 16.60
CA TYR A 63 -19.13 3.12 15.71
C TYR A 63 -19.91 1.82 15.59
N ARG A 64 -21.25 1.92 15.62
CA ARG A 64 -22.16 0.80 15.40
C ARG A 64 -22.94 1.00 14.10
N LEU A 65 -22.96 -0.03 13.26
CA LEU A 65 -23.82 -0.14 12.08
C LEU A 65 -24.92 -1.13 12.42
N ASP A 66 -26.14 -0.64 12.61
CA ASP A 66 -27.28 -1.50 12.93
C ASP A 66 -27.87 -2.20 11.70
N TYR A 67 -28.76 -3.16 11.93
CA TYR A 67 -29.46 -3.90 10.89
C TYR A 67 -30.15 -3.00 9.85
N ASN A 68 -30.77 -1.90 10.27
CA ASN A 68 -31.49 -1.02 9.36
C ASN A 68 -30.54 -0.32 8.40
N TYR A 69 -29.40 0.14 8.91
CA TYR A 69 -28.32 0.69 8.09
C TYR A 69 -27.81 -0.36 7.09
N LEU A 70 -27.48 -1.57 7.53
CA LEU A 70 -26.98 -2.63 6.65
C LEU A 70 -28.00 -3.04 5.57
N ARG A 71 -29.28 -3.07 5.93
CA ARG A 71 -30.37 -3.32 4.98
C ARG A 71 -30.47 -2.20 3.94
N SER A 72 -30.30 -0.93 4.34
CA SER A 72 -30.29 0.22 3.41
C SER A 72 -29.17 0.14 2.37
N LEU A 73 -28.07 -0.55 2.70
CA LEU A 73 -26.96 -0.78 1.78
C LEU A 73 -27.24 -1.92 0.79
N ASN A 74 -28.44 -2.52 0.80
CA ASN A 74 -28.76 -3.73 0.04
C ASN A 74 -27.88 -4.93 0.42
N ALA A 75 -27.36 -4.95 1.65
CA ALA A 75 -26.49 -6.01 2.16
C ALA A 75 -27.26 -7.12 2.91
N ALA A 76 -28.60 -7.09 2.90
CA ALA A 76 -29.43 -7.98 3.73
C ALA A 76 -29.23 -9.50 3.45
N GLY A 77 -28.76 -9.87 2.25
CA GLY A 77 -28.43 -11.26 1.90
C GLY A 77 -27.01 -11.70 2.25
N VAL A 78 -26.20 -10.81 2.82
CA VAL A 78 -24.80 -11.07 3.18
C VAL A 78 -24.74 -11.51 4.64
N ALA A 79 -24.03 -12.61 4.91
CA ALA A 79 -23.85 -13.08 6.28
C ALA A 79 -22.97 -12.09 7.07
N PRO A 80 -23.24 -11.84 8.36
CA PRO A 80 -22.42 -10.92 9.18
C PRO A 80 -20.92 -11.22 9.18
N THR A 81 -20.56 -12.50 9.02
CA THR A 81 -19.17 -12.99 8.95
C THR A 81 -18.44 -12.67 7.65
N GLN A 82 -19.15 -12.20 6.62
CA GLN A 82 -18.57 -11.87 5.31
C GLN A 82 -18.24 -10.38 5.16
N PHE A 83 -18.61 -9.55 6.13
CA PHE A 83 -18.27 -8.14 6.07
C PHE A 83 -16.80 -7.91 6.41
N GLN A 84 -16.15 -7.10 5.58
CA GLN A 84 -14.78 -6.66 5.79
C GLN A 84 -14.74 -5.14 5.92
N LEU A 85 -13.88 -4.65 6.80
CA LEU A 85 -13.68 -3.22 6.99
C LEU A 85 -12.22 -2.88 6.72
N TRP A 86 -11.99 -1.90 5.85
CA TRP A 86 -10.65 -1.49 5.45
C TRP A 86 -10.42 0.01 5.71
N ARG A 87 -9.23 0.34 6.21
CA ARG A 87 -8.76 1.72 6.39
C ARG A 87 -7.32 1.84 5.92
N ARG A 88 -7.06 2.73 4.95
CA ARG A 88 -5.71 3.02 4.42
C ARG A 88 -4.93 1.74 4.05
N GLY A 89 -5.60 0.80 3.37
CA GLY A 89 -5.00 -0.46 2.92
C GLY A 89 -4.80 -1.52 4.01
N LYS A 90 -5.35 -1.32 5.21
CA LYS A 90 -5.30 -2.31 6.30
C LYS A 90 -6.71 -2.71 6.73
N GLU A 91 -6.91 -4.00 6.96
CA GLU A 91 -8.15 -4.50 7.54
C GLU A 91 -8.27 -4.04 9.00
N VAL A 92 -9.46 -3.58 9.38
CA VAL A 92 -9.78 -3.09 10.72
C VAL A 92 -10.66 -4.12 11.40
N ALA A 93 -10.29 -4.49 12.61
CA ALA A 93 -11.08 -5.39 13.43
C ALA A 93 -12.50 -4.83 13.67
N MET A 94 -13.48 -5.70 13.51
CA MET A 94 -14.89 -5.36 13.66
C MET A 94 -15.60 -6.49 14.41
N TYR A 95 -16.32 -6.12 15.45
CA TYR A 95 -17.21 -7.01 16.18
C TYR A 95 -18.51 -7.20 15.41
N GLN A 96 -18.97 -8.45 15.31
CA GLN A 96 -20.20 -8.84 14.63
C GLN A 96 -21.13 -9.47 15.66
N ALA A 97 -22.29 -8.87 15.86
CA ALA A 97 -23.27 -9.32 16.84
C ALA A 97 -24.53 -9.87 16.17
N GLY A 98 -25.30 -10.64 16.95
CA GLY A 98 -26.51 -11.31 16.48
C GLY A 98 -26.20 -12.66 15.83
N ASN A 99 -27.04 -13.07 14.89
CA ASN A 99 -26.88 -14.31 14.14
C ASN A 99 -25.69 -14.24 13.17
N GLN A 100 -24.85 -15.27 13.12
CA GLN A 100 -23.67 -15.30 12.25
C GLN A 100 -23.95 -15.72 10.81
N ALA A 101 -25.08 -16.41 10.56
CA ALA A 101 -25.43 -16.95 9.26
C ALA A 101 -26.23 -15.95 8.41
N THR A 102 -27.08 -15.13 9.04
CA THR A 102 -28.01 -14.23 8.36
C THR A 102 -28.17 -12.93 9.12
N LEU A 103 -28.30 -11.82 8.40
CA LEU A 103 -28.68 -10.54 9.00
C LEU A 103 -30.14 -10.57 9.46
N ASP A 104 -30.35 -10.32 10.74
CA ASP A 104 -31.68 -10.16 11.34
C ASP A 104 -31.74 -8.89 12.20
N ALA A 105 -32.90 -8.63 12.81
CA ALA A 105 -33.13 -7.43 13.60
C ALA A 105 -32.20 -7.27 14.83
N THR A 106 -31.49 -8.34 15.22
CA THR A 106 -30.50 -8.31 16.30
C THR A 106 -29.07 -8.06 15.81
N SER A 107 -28.85 -8.14 14.49
CA SER A 107 -27.53 -8.00 13.90
C SER A 107 -27.03 -6.55 13.92
N TYR A 108 -25.77 -6.38 14.32
CA TYR A 108 -25.05 -5.12 14.17
C TYR A 108 -23.55 -5.37 14.05
N LEU A 109 -22.85 -4.39 13.48
CA LEU A 109 -21.40 -4.37 13.36
C LEU A 109 -20.82 -3.24 14.19
N GLU A 110 -19.75 -3.49 14.92
CA GLU A 110 -19.05 -2.48 15.72
C GLU A 110 -17.57 -2.43 15.40
N PHE A 111 -17.04 -1.22 15.23
CA PHE A 111 -15.61 -1.03 14.98
C PHE A 111 -15.11 0.26 15.61
N TYR A 112 -13.80 0.30 15.87
CA TYR A 112 -13.15 1.53 16.29
C TYR A 112 -12.84 2.40 15.06
N GLY A 113 -13.56 3.50 14.92
CA GLY A 113 -13.34 4.50 13.90
C GLY A 113 -12.27 5.50 14.34
N GLN A 114 -11.30 5.74 13.46
CA GLN A 114 -10.33 6.82 13.60
C GLN A 114 -10.62 7.90 12.55
N ARG A 115 -10.78 9.14 13.00
CA ARG A 115 -10.89 10.33 12.17
C ARG A 115 -9.68 10.40 11.23
N ASN A 116 -9.93 10.83 9.99
CA ASN A 116 -8.86 11.07 9.02
C ASN A 116 -8.11 12.37 9.31
#